data_AF-A0A7V7XM65-F1
#
_entry.id   AF-A0A7V7XM65-F1
#
_cell.length_a   1.000
_cell.length_b   1.000
_cell.length_c   1.000
_cell.angle_alpha   90.00
_cell.angle_beta   90.00
_cell.angle_gamma   90.00
#
_symmetry.space_group_name_H-M   'P 1'
#
loop_
_entity.id
_entity.type
_entity.pdbx_description
1 polymer ?
#
loop_
_entity_poly.entity_id
_entity_poly.type
_entity_poly.pdbx_seq_one_letter_code
_entity_poly.pdbx_strand_id
1 'polypeptide(L)'
;MNRNAALAAALLLFALPVLAGSEETKGRGSQQQMKAQVIEHINARIRILEEARACVTRASSTAAVAVCHEQERRKTKALREKDRLNFK
;
A
#
# COMPACT_ATOMS: atom_id res chain seq x y z
N MET A 1 23.55 27.21 58.47
CA MET A 1 23.99 26.29 57.40
C MET A 1 23.08 26.50 56.19
N ASN A 2 23.60 27.18 55.18
CA ASN A 2 22.94 27.49 53.90
C ASN A 2 22.88 26.26 53.00
N ARG A 3 21.75 26.02 52.32
CA ARG A 3 21.70 25.31 51.03
C ARG A 3 20.55 25.83 50.17
N ASN A 4 20.74 27.05 49.66
CA ASN A 4 20.05 27.49 48.45
C ASN A 4 20.76 26.88 47.22
N ALA A 5 19.97 26.72 46.16
CA ALA A 5 20.37 26.57 44.76
C ALA A 5 20.95 25.22 44.32
N ALA A 6 20.12 24.43 43.64
CA ALA A 6 20.54 23.60 42.49
C ALA A 6 19.30 23.19 41.67
N LEU A 7 18.58 24.17 41.13
CA LEU A 7 17.65 23.99 40.02
C LEU A 7 18.31 24.66 38.81
N ALA A 8 18.87 23.86 37.90
CA ALA A 8 18.89 24.10 36.44
C ALA A 8 19.93 23.24 35.73
N ALA A 9 19.52 22.75 34.56
CA ALA A 9 20.33 22.45 33.39
C ALA A 9 21.24 21.20 33.41
N ALA A 10 20.73 20.12 32.81
CA ALA A 10 21.53 19.22 31.99
C ALA A 10 20.67 18.50 30.94
N LEU A 11 19.93 19.27 30.12
CA LEU A 11 19.42 18.82 28.83
C LEU A 11 20.57 18.96 27.81
N LEU A 12 21.56 18.06 27.90
CA LEU A 12 22.63 17.94 26.90
C LEU A 12 22.23 16.89 25.87
N LEU A 13 21.54 17.38 24.83
CA LEU A 13 21.81 17.12 23.42
C LEU A 13 22.48 15.76 23.11
N PHE A 14 21.66 14.73 22.86
CA PHE A 14 22.03 13.62 21.99
C PHE A 14 22.15 14.12 20.54
N ALA A 15 23.22 14.84 20.24
CA ALA A 15 23.67 15.09 18.88
C ALA A 15 24.59 13.94 18.46
N LEU A 16 23.99 12.81 18.10
CA LEU A 16 24.69 11.80 17.32
C LEU A 16 24.75 12.31 15.88
N PRO A 17 25.93 12.53 15.29
CA PRO A 17 26.04 12.62 13.85
C PRO A 17 25.80 11.20 13.32
N VAL A 18 24.54 10.92 12.95
CA VAL A 18 24.26 9.86 12.00
C VAL A 18 24.98 10.29 10.73
N LEU A 19 26.20 9.78 10.55
CA LEU A 19 26.89 9.68 9.29
C LEU A 19 25.98 8.83 8.39
N ALA A 20 25.00 9.50 7.78
CA ALA A 20 24.24 8.98 6.67
C ALA A 20 25.23 8.85 5.51
N GLY A 21 25.87 7.68 5.45
CA GLY A 21 26.59 7.22 4.28
C GLY A 21 25.70 7.42 3.06
N SER A 22 26.21 8.23 2.15
CA SER A 22 25.53 8.74 0.96
C SER A 22 25.36 7.63 -0.09
N GLU A 23 24.45 6.70 0.16
CA GLU A 23 24.00 5.69 -0.83
C GLU A 23 22.45 5.51 -0.87
N GLU A 24 21.67 6.36 -0.18
CA GLU A 24 20.21 6.14 -0.04
C GLU A 24 19.31 6.76 -1.14
N THR A 25 19.84 7.45 -2.15
CA THR A 25 18.97 8.20 -3.09
C THR A 25 18.45 7.37 -4.26
N LYS A 26 19.14 6.28 -4.65
CA LYS A 26 18.70 5.42 -5.77
C LYS A 26 17.60 4.42 -5.39
N GLY A 27 17.51 4.02 -4.13
CA GLY A 27 16.54 3.02 -3.65
C GLY A 27 15.15 3.59 -3.32
N ARG A 28 15.07 4.81 -2.78
CA ARG A 28 13.80 5.42 -2.34
C ARG A 28 12.82 5.68 -3.48
N GLY A 29 13.30 6.15 -4.63
CA GLY A 29 12.45 6.42 -5.80
C GLY A 29 11.79 5.14 -6.34
N SER A 30 12.56 4.06 -6.46
CA SER A 30 12.06 2.75 -6.90
C SER A 30 11.08 2.14 -5.89
N GLN A 31 11.37 2.25 -4.58
CA GLN A 31 10.50 1.73 -3.54
C GLN A 31 9.15 2.47 -3.49
N GLN A 32 9.15 3.79 -3.67
CA GLN A 32 7.93 4.60 -3.66
C GLN A 32 7.07 4.34 -4.91
N GLN A 33 7.70 4.11 -6.07
CA GLN A 33 7.02 3.69 -7.29
C GLN A 33 6.38 2.30 -7.14
N MET A 34 7.11 1.33 -6.59
CA MET A 34 6.58 -0.01 -6.34
C MET A 34 5.38 0.04 -5.36
N LYS A 35 5.49 0.84 -4.30
CA LYS A 35 4.38 1.06 -3.36
C LYS A 35 3.15 1.61 -4.07
N ALA A 36 3.31 2.60 -4.95
CA ALA A 36 2.21 3.17 -5.71
C ALA A 36 1.54 2.14 -6.64
N GLN A 37 2.33 1.30 -7.31
CA GLN A 37 1.82 0.22 -8.17
C GLN A 37 1.03 -0.83 -7.37
N VAL A 38 1.52 -1.22 -6.19
CA VAL A 38 0.81 -2.16 -5.30
C VAL A 38 -0.53 -1.56 -4.84
N ILE A 39 -0.54 -0.27 -4.48
CA ILE A 39 -1.79 0.42 -4.11
C ILE A 39 -2.77 0.46 -5.30
N GLU A 40 -2.29 0.75 -6.51
CA GLU A 40 -3.14 0.71 -7.71
C GLU A 40 -3.73 -0.68 -7.95
N HIS A 41 -2.92 -1.74 -7.81
CA HIS A 41 -3.36 -3.12 -7.92
C HIS A 41 -4.47 -3.45 -6.91
N ILE A 42 -4.26 -3.11 -5.63
CA ILE A 42 -5.24 -3.34 -4.56
C ILE A 42 -6.54 -2.61 -4.87
N ASN A 43 -6.48 -1.35 -5.28
CA ASN A 43 -7.67 -0.57 -5.64
C ASN A 43 -8.40 -1.17 -6.86
N ALA A 44 -7.66 -1.66 -7.85
CA ALA A 44 -8.26 -2.37 -8.99
C ALA A 44 -8.95 -3.68 -8.55
N ARG A 45 -8.34 -4.44 -7.64
CA ARG A 45 -8.93 -5.67 -7.09
C ARG A 45 -10.21 -5.39 -6.30
N ILE A 46 -10.21 -4.35 -5.47
CA ILE A 46 -11.39 -3.93 -4.70
C ILE A 46 -12.55 -3.62 -5.65
N ARG A 47 -12.33 -2.82 -6.69
CA ARG A 47 -13.37 -2.48 -7.68
C ARG A 47 -13.97 -3.72 -8.35
N ILE A 48 -13.13 -4.67 -8.76
CA ILE A 48 -13.60 -5.94 -9.36
C ILE A 48 -14.52 -6.69 -8.39
N LEU A 49 -14.14 -6.77 -7.12
CA LEU A 49 -14.92 -7.48 -6.10
C LEU A 49 -16.21 -6.74 -5.74
N GLU A 50 -16.20 -5.42 -5.68
CA GLU A 50 -17.40 -4.59 -5.46
C GLU A 50 -18.41 -4.76 -6.61
N GLU A 51 -17.93 -4.78 -7.86
CA GLU A 51 -18.76 -5.04 -9.03
C GLU A 51 -19.32 -6.47 -9.02
N ALA A 52 -18.51 -7.47 -8.68
CA ALA A 52 -18.95 -8.85 -8.55
C ALA A 52 -20.00 -9.00 -7.45
N ARG A 53 -19.80 -8.37 -6.29
CA ARG A 53 -20.79 -8.29 -5.21
C ARG A 53 -22.09 -7.70 -5.72
N ALA A 54 -22.04 -6.53 -6.37
CA ALA A 54 -23.23 -5.88 -6.91
C ALA A 54 -23.96 -6.74 -7.96
N CYS A 55 -23.21 -7.47 -8.80
CA CYS A 55 -23.78 -8.42 -9.76
C CYS A 55 -24.54 -9.55 -9.05
N VAL A 56 -23.90 -10.20 -8.07
CA VAL A 56 -24.48 -11.32 -7.30
C VAL A 56 -25.69 -10.85 -6.49
N THR A 57 -25.64 -9.66 -5.89
CA THR A 57 -26.79 -9.09 -5.15
C THR A 57 -28.02 -8.90 -6.03
N ARG A 58 -27.84 -8.63 -7.34
CA ARG A 58 -28.95 -8.47 -8.30
C ARG A 58 -29.33 -9.78 -9.01
N ALA A 59 -28.56 -10.85 -8.83
CA ALA A 59 -28.79 -12.11 -9.53
C ALA A 59 -30.03 -12.81 -8.97
N SER A 60 -30.99 -13.11 -9.84
CA SER A 60 -32.25 -13.79 -9.47
C SER A 60 -32.16 -15.32 -9.51
N SER A 61 -31.04 -15.88 -9.97
CA SER A 61 -30.85 -17.33 -10.13
C SER A 61 -29.40 -17.75 -10.02
N THR A 62 -29.17 -19.04 -9.78
CA THR A 62 -27.83 -19.65 -9.77
C THR A 62 -27.12 -19.52 -11.12
N ALA A 63 -27.87 -19.60 -12.23
CA ALA A 63 -27.33 -19.36 -13.57
C ALA A 63 -26.81 -17.91 -13.71
N ALA A 64 -27.53 -16.93 -13.18
CA ALA A 64 -27.08 -15.54 -13.17
C ALA A 64 -25.84 -15.33 -12.27
N VAL A 65 -25.76 -16.04 -11.14
CA VAL A 65 -24.55 -16.03 -10.29
C VAL A 65 -23.33 -16.59 -11.04
N ALA A 66 -23.50 -17.65 -11.82
CA ALA A 66 -22.41 -18.21 -12.63
C ALA A 66 -21.88 -17.20 -13.66
N VAL A 67 -22.76 -16.41 -14.29
CA VAL A 67 -22.37 -15.31 -15.17
C VAL A 67 -21.59 -14.23 -14.43
N CYS A 68 -22.03 -13.84 -13.22
CA CYS A 68 -21.30 -12.86 -12.40
C CYS A 68 -19.88 -13.35 -12.06
N HIS A 69 -19.74 -14.63 -11.70
CA HIS A 69 -18.44 -15.22 -11.39
C HIS A 69 -17.52 -15.31 -12.62
N GLU A 70 -18.06 -15.63 -13.81
CA GLU A 70 -17.28 -15.60 -15.04
C GLU A 70 -16.80 -14.17 -15.39
N GLN A 71 -17.63 -13.15 -15.16
CA GLN A 71 -17.21 -11.75 -15.33
C GLN A 71 -16.10 -11.34 -14.36
N GLU A 72 -16.18 -11.76 -13.08
CA GLU A 72 -15.11 -11.54 -12.10
C GLU A 72 -13.80 -12.17 -12.59
N ARG A 73 -13.84 -13.44 -13.04
CA ARG A 73 -12.64 -14.15 -13.51
C ARG A 73 -11.98 -13.47 -14.69
N ARG A 74 -12.76 -12.99 -15.66
CA ARG A 74 -12.24 -12.26 -16.83
C ARG A 74 -11.53 -10.98 -16.42
N LYS A 75 -12.13 -10.16 -15.55
CA LYS A 75 -11.53 -8.92 -15.07
C LYS A 75 -10.28 -9.19 -14.23
N THR A 76 -10.32 -10.22 -13.40
CA THR A 76 -9.18 -10.69 -12.61
C THR A 76 -8.01 -11.12 -13.49
N LYS A 77 -8.28 -11.88 -14.56
CA LYS A 77 -7.25 -12.31 -15.51
C LYS A 77 -6.62 -11.11 -16.21
N ALA A 78 -7.44 -10.17 -16.69
CA ALA A 78 -6.95 -8.95 -17.33
C ALA A 78 -6.10 -8.09 -16.39
N LEU A 79 -6.48 -7.97 -15.11
CA LEU A 79 -5.68 -7.26 -14.11
C LEU A 79 -4.29 -7.91 -13.95
N ARG A 80 -4.24 -9.24 -13.77
CA ARG A 80 -2.97 -9.98 -13.66
C ARG A 80 -2.07 -9.81 -14.89
N GLU A 81 -2.66 -9.81 -16.08
CA GLU A 81 -1.92 -9.59 -17.33
C GLU A 81 -1.34 -8.17 -17.41
N LYS A 82 -2.11 -7.14 -17.02
CA LYS A 82 -1.64 -5.76 -16.89
C LYS A 82 -0.48 -5.66 -15.89
N ASP A 83 -0.63 -6.26 -14.71
CA ASP A 83 0.39 -6.23 -13.67
C ASP A 83 1.70 -6.90 -14.13
N ARG A 84 1.61 -8.02 -14.85
CA ARG A 84 2.78 -8.71 -15.41
C ARG A 84 3.60 -7.82 -16.37
N LEU A 85 2.95 -6.88 -17.05
CA LEU A 85 3.62 -5.91 -17.92
C LEU A 85 4.23 -4.75 -17.12
N ASN A 86 3.62 -4.39 -15.99
CA ASN A 86 4.02 -3.24 -15.17
C ASN A 86 5.07 -3.54 -14.09
N PHE A 87 5.19 -4.80 -13.65
CA PHE A 87 6.17 -5.27 -12.66
C PHE A 87 7.41 -5.94 -13.29
N LYS A 88 7.63 -5.75 -14.60
CA LYS A 88 8.88 -6.10 -15.28
C LYS A 88 9.82 -4.89 -15.32
#